data_AF-B9Z669-F1
#
_entry.id   AF-B9Z669-F1
#
_cell.length_a   1.000
_cell.length_b   1.000
_cell.length_c   1.000
_cell.angle_alpha   90.00
_cell.angle_beta   90.00
_cell.angle_gamma   90.00
#
_symmetry.space_group_name_H-M   'P 1'
#
loop_
_entity.id
_entity.type
_entity.pdbx_description
1 polymer ?
#
loop_
_entity_poly.entity_id
_entity_poly.type
_entity_poly.pdbx_seq_one_letter_code
_entity_poly.pdbx_strand_id
1 'polypeptide(L)'
;MKPNTETALGAALKNAVQSLSKKKQTEMIAEHVYSKFEVFRQFRPLAIGIHESLIAALPQFDAVLIARVVANHCRKPRYVKALARGGKRFDLACKPAGEVTAEEKQAAEGQMAAKVAAVAAPAETAAATEQPAE
;
A
#
# COMPACT_ATOMS: atom_id res chain seq x y z
N MET A 1 32.54 -20.10 6.48
CA MET A 1 31.15 -20.14 6.97
C MET A 1 30.88 -18.91 7.82
N LYS A 2 29.98 -18.01 7.42
CA LYS A 2 29.37 -17.02 8.33
C LYS A 2 27.85 -17.08 8.19
N PRO A 3 27.15 -17.97 8.92
CA PRO A 3 25.72 -17.74 9.12
C PRO A 3 25.26 -18.19 10.51
N ASN A 4 25.07 -17.26 11.45
CA ASN A 4 24.20 -17.55 12.59
C ASN A 4 23.67 -16.30 13.34
N THR A 5 24.31 -15.14 13.20
CA THR A 5 23.88 -13.94 13.94
C THR A 5 22.70 -13.21 13.29
N GLU A 6 22.64 -13.12 11.96
CA GLU A 6 21.54 -12.46 11.24
C GLU A 6 20.19 -13.20 11.42
N THR A 7 20.21 -14.53 11.47
CA THR A 7 19.00 -15.35 11.66
C THR A 7 18.49 -15.30 13.10
N ALA A 8 19.39 -15.30 14.10
CA ALA A 8 18.99 -15.25 15.51
C ALA A 8 18.34 -13.91 15.89
N LEU A 9 18.89 -12.79 15.39
CA LEU A 9 18.29 -11.46 15.60
C LEU A 9 16.94 -11.34 14.88
N GLY A 10 16.85 -11.84 13.64
CA GLY A 10 15.60 -11.85 12.86
C GLY A 10 14.50 -12.69 13.52
N ALA A 11 14.85 -13.85 14.08
CA ALA A 11 13.91 -14.71 14.79
C ALA A 11 13.45 -14.12 16.13
N ALA A 12 14.33 -13.47 16.88
CA ALA A 12 13.97 -12.77 18.11
C ALA A 12 13.02 -11.59 17.83
N LEU A 13 13.32 -10.80 16.79
CA LEU A 13 12.46 -9.69 16.36
C LEU A 13 11.11 -10.20 15.87
N LYS A 14 11.07 -11.32 15.12
CA LYS A 14 9.82 -11.96 14.71
C LYS A 14 8.97 -12.39 15.90
N ASN A 15 9.55 -12.98 16.94
CA ASN A 15 8.80 -13.34 18.16
C ASN A 15 8.28 -12.12 18.92
N ALA A 16 9.11 -11.08 19.08
CA ALA A 16 8.71 -9.84 19.73
C ALA A 16 7.55 -9.17 18.96
N VAL A 17 7.66 -9.08 17.63
CA VAL A 17 6.62 -8.54 16.77
C VAL A 17 5.35 -9.38 16.83
N GLN A 18 5.44 -10.71 16.80
CA GLN A 18 4.29 -11.62 16.91
C GLN A 18 3.52 -11.49 18.22
N SER A 19 4.18 -11.11 19.32
CA SER A 19 3.53 -10.85 20.60
C SER A 19 2.64 -9.59 20.60
N LEU A 20 2.82 -8.68 19.63
CA LEU A 20 2.02 -7.45 19.53
C LEU A 20 0.70 -7.70 18.78
N SER A 21 -0.28 -6.82 19.00
CA SER A 21 -1.55 -6.87 18.25
C SER A 21 -1.33 -6.64 16.75
N LYS A 22 -2.12 -7.32 15.90
CA LYS A 22 -2.09 -7.22 14.42
C LYS A 22 -2.16 -5.79 13.91
N LYS A 23 -2.91 -4.91 14.61
CA LYS A 23 -2.98 -3.48 14.31
C LYS A 23 -1.60 -2.82 14.47
N LYS A 24 -0.98 -3.02 15.63
CA LYS A 24 0.34 -2.46 15.96
C LYS A 24 1.43 -3.01 15.04
N GLN A 25 1.38 -4.30 14.71
CA GLN A 25 2.27 -4.92 13.72
C GLN A 25 2.15 -4.23 12.36
N THR A 26 0.93 -4.00 11.88
CA THR A 26 0.67 -3.32 10.60
C THR A 26 1.24 -1.89 10.60
N GLU A 27 1.07 -1.15 11.69
CA GLU A 27 1.63 0.21 11.86
C GLU A 27 3.16 0.19 11.87
N MET A 28 3.80 -0.71 12.61
CA MET A 28 5.26 -0.84 12.63
C MET A 28 5.82 -1.22 11.26
N ILE A 29 5.17 -2.16 10.55
CA ILE A 29 5.57 -2.53 9.18
C ILE A 29 5.48 -1.31 8.28
N ALA A 30 4.35 -0.59 8.32
CA ALA A 30 4.17 0.61 7.51
C ALA A 30 5.27 1.63 7.80
N GLU A 31 5.51 1.98 9.06
CA GLU A 31 6.52 2.96 9.46
C GLU A 31 7.93 2.55 9.00
N HIS A 32 8.30 1.29 9.21
CA HIS A 32 9.58 0.76 8.76
C HIS A 32 9.73 0.83 7.24
N VAL A 33 8.67 0.48 6.50
CA VAL A 33 8.66 0.52 5.03
C VAL A 33 8.78 1.95 4.50
N TYR A 34 8.05 2.92 5.07
CA TYR A 34 8.16 4.33 4.67
C TYR A 34 9.52 4.95 5.02
N SER A 35 10.15 4.50 6.10
CA SER A 35 11.47 5.00 6.51
C SER A 35 12.61 4.41 5.68
N LYS A 36 12.53 3.10 5.37
CA LYS A 36 13.60 2.37 4.69
C LYS A 36 13.53 2.46 3.16
N PHE A 37 12.34 2.55 2.58
CA PHE A 37 12.15 2.51 1.13
C PHE A 37 11.60 3.84 0.59
N GLU A 38 12.46 4.56 -0.13
CA GLU A 38 12.14 5.84 -0.77
C GLU A 38 10.94 5.74 -1.73
N VAL A 39 10.74 4.60 -2.39
CA VAL A 39 9.61 4.39 -3.32
C VAL A 39 8.25 4.53 -2.63
N PHE A 40 8.14 4.09 -1.37
CA PHE A 40 6.93 4.25 -0.55
C PHE A 40 6.80 5.67 -0.02
N ARG A 41 7.91 6.29 0.39
CA ARG A 41 7.94 7.67 0.90
C ARG A 41 7.53 8.70 -0.16
N GLN A 42 8.00 8.51 -1.39
CA GLN A 42 7.71 9.37 -2.53
C GLN A 42 6.42 8.99 -3.27
N PHE A 43 5.73 7.93 -2.83
CA PHE A 43 4.53 7.39 -3.50
C PHE A 43 4.77 7.12 -4.99
N ARG A 44 5.95 6.60 -5.34
CA ARG A 44 6.30 6.29 -6.73
C ARG A 44 5.50 5.06 -7.20
N PRO A 45 5.15 4.94 -8.49
CA PRO A 45 4.47 3.74 -9.00
C PRO A 45 5.29 2.47 -8.69
N LEU A 46 4.71 1.52 -7.96
CA LEU A 46 5.41 0.32 -7.49
C LEU A 46 5.48 -0.73 -8.60
N ALA A 47 6.56 -1.50 -8.59
CA ALA A 47 6.71 -2.69 -9.41
C ALA A 47 5.63 -3.74 -9.08
N ILE A 48 5.25 -4.53 -10.07
CA ILE A 48 4.40 -5.72 -9.85
C ILE A 48 5.23 -6.71 -9.02
N GLY A 49 4.62 -7.31 -7.99
CA GLY A 49 5.34 -8.22 -7.09
C GLY A 49 6.12 -7.56 -5.97
N ILE A 50 6.00 -6.23 -5.76
CA ILE A 50 6.76 -5.52 -4.70
C ILE A 50 6.55 -6.08 -3.28
N HIS A 51 5.40 -6.72 -3.04
CA HIS A 51 5.10 -7.38 -1.78
C HIS A 51 5.99 -8.60 -1.56
N GLU A 52 6.35 -9.35 -2.61
CA GLU A 52 7.30 -10.47 -2.53
C GLU A 52 8.71 -9.97 -2.21
N SER A 53 9.15 -8.91 -2.89
CA SER A 53 10.42 -8.25 -2.59
C SER A 53 10.47 -7.79 -1.12
N LEU A 54 9.34 -7.30 -0.58
CA LEU A 54 9.23 -6.88 0.82
C LEU A 54 9.28 -8.06 1.79
N ILE A 55 8.62 -9.17 1.46
CA ILE A 55 8.65 -10.40 2.26
C ILE A 55 10.07 -10.97 2.31
N ALA A 56 10.78 -10.96 1.18
CA ALA A 56 12.17 -11.37 1.10
C ALA A 56 13.11 -10.44 1.90
N ALA A 57 12.87 -9.13 1.86
CA ALA A 57 13.67 -8.15 2.60
C ALA A 57 13.35 -8.11 4.10
N LEU A 58 12.13 -8.49 4.49
CA LEU A 58 11.64 -8.43 5.86
C LEU A 58 10.98 -9.76 6.30
N PRO A 59 11.76 -10.86 6.38
CA PRO A 59 11.24 -12.18 6.77
C PRO A 59 10.76 -12.25 8.23
N GLN A 60 11.07 -11.21 9.01
CA GLN A 60 10.66 -11.02 10.39
C GLN A 60 9.16 -10.66 10.55
N PHE A 61 8.52 -10.15 9.49
CA PHE A 61 7.11 -9.77 9.52
C PHE A 61 6.25 -10.80 8.79
N ASP A 62 4.95 -10.80 9.09
CA ASP A 62 4.00 -11.69 8.44
C ASP A 62 3.68 -11.22 7.01
N ALA A 63 3.76 -12.14 6.05
CA ALA A 63 3.53 -11.86 4.63
C ALA A 63 2.13 -11.29 4.35
N VAL A 64 1.12 -11.73 5.09
CA VAL A 64 -0.26 -11.24 4.93
C VAL A 64 -0.37 -9.79 5.40
N LEU A 65 0.33 -9.43 6.47
CA LEU A 65 0.36 -8.06 6.97
C LEU A 65 1.13 -7.13 6.03
N ILE A 66 2.26 -7.58 5.49
CA ILE A 66 3.01 -6.83 4.45
C ILE A 66 2.10 -6.57 3.25
N ALA A 67 1.45 -7.61 2.70
CA ALA A 67 0.54 -7.47 1.58
C ALA A 67 -0.60 -6.49 1.88
N ARG A 68 -1.14 -6.52 3.11
CA ARG A 68 -2.16 -5.57 3.57
C ARG A 68 -1.65 -4.13 3.64
N VAL A 69 -0.43 -3.90 4.12
CA VAL A 69 0.19 -2.57 4.15
C VAL A 69 0.36 -2.04 2.72
N VAL A 70 0.86 -2.88 1.80
CA VAL A 70 1.00 -2.53 0.38
C VAL A 70 -0.36 -2.22 -0.24
N ALA A 71 -1.37 -3.05 -0.01
CA ALA A 71 -2.73 -2.82 -0.51
C ALA A 71 -3.32 -1.51 0.03
N ASN A 72 -3.14 -1.22 1.31
CA ASN A 72 -3.55 0.06 1.92
C ASN A 72 -2.79 1.25 1.33
N HIS A 73 -1.49 1.10 1.04
CA HIS A 73 -0.70 2.12 0.35
C HIS A 73 -1.26 2.40 -1.05
N CYS A 74 -1.54 1.34 -1.83
CA CYS A 74 -2.08 1.47 -3.18
C CYS A 74 -3.47 2.12 -3.24
N ARG A 75 -4.26 2.03 -2.17
CA ARG A 75 -5.58 2.68 -2.08
C ARG A 75 -5.50 4.18 -1.81
N LYS A 76 -4.37 4.70 -1.34
CA LYS A 76 -4.22 6.14 -0.98
C LYS A 76 -4.34 7.03 -2.23
N PRO A 77 -5.01 8.18 -2.13
CA PRO A 77 -5.20 9.09 -3.27
C PRO A 77 -3.87 9.62 -3.82
N ARG A 78 -2.85 9.83 -2.97
CA ARG A 78 -1.50 10.21 -3.40
C ARG A 78 -0.87 9.18 -4.34
N TYR A 79 -1.11 7.89 -4.08
CA TYR A 79 -0.60 6.82 -4.92
C TYR A 79 -1.31 6.76 -6.27
N VAL A 80 -2.64 6.83 -6.26
CA VAL A 80 -3.44 6.86 -7.50
C VAL A 80 -3.03 8.05 -8.38
N LYS A 81 -2.75 9.22 -7.78
CA LYS A 81 -2.23 10.39 -8.51
C LYS A 81 -0.85 10.15 -9.12
N ALA A 82 0.03 9.42 -8.44
CA ALA A 82 1.33 9.05 -8.98
C ALA A 82 1.21 8.02 -10.12
N LEU A 83 0.26 7.09 -10.05
CA LEU A 83 -0.08 6.19 -11.15
C LEU A 83 -0.65 6.94 -12.35
N ALA A 84 -1.56 7.88 -12.12
CA ALA A 84 -2.12 8.75 -13.16
C ALA A 84 -1.05 9.65 -13.81
N ARG A 85 0.03 9.98 -13.09
CA ARG A 85 1.20 10.66 -13.70
C ARG A 85 1.94 9.75 -14.68
N GLY A 86 1.83 8.43 -14.53
CA GLY A 86 2.48 7.42 -15.33
C GLY A 86 3.99 7.36 -15.13
N GLY A 87 4.67 6.70 -16.06
CA GLY A 87 6.13 6.54 -16.10
C GLY A 87 6.62 5.16 -15.67
N LYS A 88 7.89 5.09 -15.27
CA LYS A 88 8.55 3.83 -14.89
C LYS A 88 8.10 3.38 -13.51
N ARG A 89 7.91 2.07 -13.33
CA ARG A 89 7.68 1.45 -12.02
C ARG A 89 9.00 1.25 -11.32
N PHE A 90 8.99 1.37 -10.00
CA PHE A 90 10.18 1.23 -9.18
C PHE A 90 10.04 0.05 -8.23
N ASP A 91 11.09 -0.76 -8.15
CA ASP A 91 11.25 -1.79 -7.13
C ASP A 91 11.82 -1.19 -5.81
N LEU A 92 11.98 -1.99 -4.76
CA LEU A 92 12.49 -1.58 -3.45
C LEU A 92 13.86 -0.91 -3.51
N ALA A 93 14.71 -1.36 -4.44
CA ALA A 93 16.02 -0.78 -4.70
C ALA A 93 15.96 0.52 -5.53
N CYS A 94 14.77 1.09 -5.75
CA CYS A 94 14.53 2.23 -6.63
C CYS A 94 15.00 1.98 -8.08
N LYS A 95 15.06 0.71 -8.48
CA LYS A 95 15.41 0.30 -9.84
C LYS A 95 14.16 0.29 -10.72
N PRO A 96 14.27 0.70 -12.01
CA PRO A 96 13.16 0.60 -12.94
C PRO A 96 12.83 -0.88 -13.17
N ALA A 97 11.63 -1.28 -12.76
CA ALA A 97 11.14 -2.65 -12.82
C ALA A 97 9.81 -2.69 -13.56
N GLY A 98 9.89 -2.39 -14.86
CA GLY A 98 8.75 -2.24 -15.75
C GLY A 98 8.25 -0.80 -15.85
N GLU A 99 7.22 -0.63 -16.67
CA GLU A 99 6.62 0.67 -16.98
C GLU A 99 5.11 0.62 -16.71
N VAL A 100 4.50 1.76 -16.39
CA VAL A 100 3.05 1.88 -16.27
C VAL A 100 2.49 2.03 -17.67
N THR A 101 1.68 1.07 -18.11
CA THR A 101 1.03 1.11 -19.43
C THR A 101 -0.04 2.20 -19.47
N ALA A 102 -0.37 2.67 -20.67
CA ALA A 102 -1.38 3.70 -20.88
C ALA A 102 -2.76 3.28 -20.34
N GLU A 103 -3.10 1.99 -20.44
CA GLU A 103 -4.34 1.43 -19.88
C GLU A 103 -4.39 1.52 -18.36
N GLU A 104 -3.30 1.22 -17.65
CA GLU A 104 -3.25 1.33 -16.19
C GLU A 104 -3.26 2.79 -15.73
N LYS A 105 -2.64 3.69 -16.50
CA LYS A 105 -2.74 5.12 -16.28
C LYS A 105 -4.18 5.60 -16.40
N GLN A 106 -4.88 5.21 -17.46
CA GLN A 106 -6.28 5.58 -17.70
C GLN A 106 -7.22 4.97 -16.65
N ALA A 107 -6.96 3.73 -16.21
CA ALA A 107 -7.67 3.11 -15.09
C ALA A 107 -7.43 3.85 -13.76
N ALA A 108 -6.21 4.35 -13.51
CA ALA A 108 -5.91 5.17 -12.34
C ALA A 108 -6.59 6.55 -12.40
N GLU A 109 -6.63 7.18 -13.57
CA GLU A 109 -7.39 8.41 -13.81
C GLU A 109 -8.90 8.20 -13.60
N GLY A 110 -9.45 7.09 -14.11
CA GLY A 110 -10.83 6.67 -13.88
C GLY A 110 -11.15 6.38 -12.41
N GLN A 111 -10.26 5.69 -11.69
CA GLN A 111 -10.40 5.49 -10.25
C GLN A 111 -10.32 6.80 -9.46
N MET A 112 -9.51 7.76 -9.91
CA MET A 112 -9.47 9.08 -9.30
C MET A 112 -10.82 9.76 -9.48
N ALA A 113 -11.36 9.81 -10.70
CA ALA A 113 -12.68 10.36 -11.02
C ALA A 113 -13.81 9.71 -10.21
N ALA A 114 -13.82 8.37 -10.10
CA ALA A 114 -14.82 7.63 -9.31
C ALA A 114 -14.73 7.93 -7.81
N LYS A 115 -13.52 8.14 -7.26
CA LYS A 115 -13.33 8.48 -5.84
C LYS A 115 -13.65 9.94 -5.53
N VAL A 116 -13.44 10.87 -6.47
CA VAL A 116 -13.99 12.24 -6.31
C VAL A 116 -15.50 12.27 -6.49
N ALA A 117 -16.08 11.47 -7.40
CA ALA A 117 -17.53 11.36 -7.52
C ALA A 117 -18.17 10.75 -6.26
N ALA A 118 -17.54 9.77 -5.63
CA ALA A 118 -17.99 9.21 -4.35
C ALA A 118 -17.84 10.19 -3.16
N VAL A 119 -16.96 11.19 -3.25
CA VAL A 119 -16.80 12.24 -2.22
C VAL A 119 -17.61 13.51 -2.55
N ALA A 120 -17.96 13.72 -3.81
CA ALA A 120 -18.76 14.82 -4.35
C ALA A 120 -20.23 14.43 -4.56
N ALA A 121 -20.65 13.27 -4.05
CA ALA A 121 -22.05 13.02 -3.69
C ALA A 121 -22.23 13.38 -2.21
N PRO A 122 -22.41 14.66 -1.84
CA PRO A 122 -23.00 14.98 -0.55
C PRO A 122 -24.44 14.47 -0.58
N ALA A 123 -24.80 13.69 0.43
CA ALA A 123 -26.11 13.74 1.08
C ALA A 123 -27.32 14.11 0.19
N GLU A 124 -27.79 13.19 -0.64
CA GLU A 124 -29.19 13.18 -1.09
C GLU A 124 -29.73 11.75 -1.04
N THR A 125 -29.80 11.19 0.17
CA THR A 125 -30.65 10.05 0.53
C THR A 125 -30.99 10.18 2.02
N ALA A 126 -31.53 11.35 2.38
CA ALA A 126 -32.14 11.59 3.69
C ALA A 126 -33.18 12.73 3.59
N ALA A 127 -33.96 12.80 2.50
CA ALA A 127 -35.12 13.67 2.39
C ALA A 127 -36.00 13.23 1.20
N ALA A 128 -36.61 12.06 1.28
CA ALA A 128 -37.71 11.67 0.41
C ALA A 128 -38.54 10.57 1.08
N THR A 129 -39.15 10.92 2.20
CA THR A 129 -40.40 10.29 2.65
C THR A 129 -41.43 11.41 2.79
N GLU A 130 -41.74 12.06 1.67
CA GLU A 130 -43.07 12.62 1.47
C GLU A 130 -43.97 11.43 1.10
N GLN A 131 -44.73 10.94 2.07
CA GLN A 131 -46.03 10.33 1.78
C GLN A 131 -47.12 11.28 2.29
N PRO A 132 -48.11 11.62 1.43
CA PRO A 132 -49.23 12.49 1.75
C PRO A 132 -50.36 11.72 2.43
N ALA A 133 -51.20 12.43 3.20
CA ALA A 133 -52.59 12.16 3.63
C ALA A 133 -52.76 12.77 5.03
N GLU A 134 -53.54 13.84 5.21
CA GLU A 134 -55.01 13.82 5.37
C GLU A 134 -55.48 12.87 6.48
#